data_AF-A0A1B7NIF6-F1
#
_entry.id   AF-A0A1B7NIF6-F1
#
_cell.length_a   1.000
_cell.length_b   1.000
_cell.length_c   1.000
_cell.angle_alpha   90.00
_cell.angle_beta   90.00
_cell.angle_gamma   90.00
#
_symmetry.space_group_name_H-M   'P 1'
#
loop_
_entity.id
_entity.type
_entity.pdbx_description
1 polymer ?
#
loop_
_entity_poly.entity_id
_entity_poly.type
_entity_poly.pdbx_seq_one_letter_code
_entity_poly.pdbx_strand_id
1 'polypeptide(L)'
;MEDALPLVAIGGVGSRFVSQNDLEEAKARRDEQWKAAYARLGQAPPPQPVEDSFDGRSLAEKLAANRAAKQEEWEEKTKLANQFRALEEDEIMFLDSIREKQAEEERLRKAQDGEELSDFRKAVAARENDLNKPPAAQPVAQPRKPNDETLEKPKATTLAPKKDVKKSLKGVVVKKKPKSNSQTASSSVSKAKEPAKDVNDGAPPDAKRRKISKS
;
A
#
# COMPACT_ATOMS: atom_id res chain seq x y z
N MET A 1 27.54 32.09 -33.78
CA MET A 1 26.63 31.78 -34.91
C MET A 1 25.25 31.98 -34.35
N GLU A 2 24.58 33.04 -34.81
CA GLU A 2 23.29 33.48 -34.30
C GLU A 2 22.20 32.59 -34.90
N ASP A 3 21.53 31.82 -34.06
CA ASP A 3 20.38 31.00 -34.44
C ASP A 3 19.21 31.92 -34.79
N ALA A 4 19.11 32.27 -36.07
CA ALA A 4 17.99 33.01 -36.63
C ALA A 4 16.74 32.13 -36.57
N LEU A 5 15.97 32.28 -35.49
CA LEU A 5 14.63 31.68 -35.39
C LEU A 5 13.76 32.18 -36.55
N PRO A 6 13.06 31.30 -37.27
CA PRO A 6 12.20 31.71 -38.36
C PRO A 6 11.08 32.61 -37.81
N LEU A 7 11.17 33.90 -38.12
CA LEU A 7 10.17 34.91 -37.80
C LEU A 7 8.86 34.52 -38.51
N VAL A 8 7.89 34.00 -37.74
CA VAL A 8 6.55 33.71 -38.27
C VAL A 8 5.94 35.03 -38.71
N ALA A 9 5.96 35.29 -40.01
CA ALA A 9 5.39 36.50 -40.60
C ALA A 9 3.91 36.59 -40.24
N ILE A 10 3.55 37.55 -39.37
CA ILE A 10 2.18 37.93 -39.05
C ILE A 10 1.69 38.84 -40.19
N GLY A 11 1.69 38.32 -41.42
CA GLY A 11 1.07 38.92 -42.59
C GLY A 11 -0.28 38.27 -42.85
N GLY A 12 -1.21 39.01 -43.45
CA GLY A 12 -2.60 38.59 -43.68
C GLY A 12 -2.75 37.15 -44.18
N VAL A 13 -3.89 36.53 -43.84
CA VAL A 13 -4.21 35.09 -44.01
C VAL A 13 -3.72 34.43 -45.30
N GLY A 14 -3.64 35.13 -46.43
CA GLY A 14 -3.08 34.60 -47.69
C GLY A 14 -1.60 34.18 -47.63
N SER A 15 -0.79 34.77 -46.74
CA SER A 15 0.62 34.39 -46.54
C SER A 15 0.81 33.19 -45.61
N ARG A 16 -0.26 32.69 -44.98
CA ARG A 16 -0.19 31.58 -44.01
C ARG A 16 -0.51 30.21 -44.63
N PHE A 17 -1.03 30.20 -45.85
CA PHE A 17 -1.28 28.98 -46.60
C PHE A 17 -0.08 28.72 -47.51
N VAL A 18 0.52 27.55 -47.37
CA VAL A 18 1.61 27.08 -48.23
C VAL A 18 0.98 26.20 -49.31
N SER A 19 1.32 26.43 -50.57
CA SER A 19 0.83 25.58 -51.65
C SER A 19 1.49 24.20 -51.58
N GLN A 20 0.81 23.19 -52.10
CA GLN A 20 1.38 21.84 -52.14
C GLN A 20 2.69 21.80 -52.94
N ASN A 21 2.79 22.59 -54.02
CA ASN A 21 4.00 22.69 -54.83
C ASN A 21 5.17 23.29 -54.03
N ASP A 22 4.93 24.33 -53.23
CA ASP A 22 5.95 24.92 -52.38
C ASP A 22 6.46 23.94 -51.30
N LEU A 23 5.58 23.10 -50.76
CA LEU A 23 5.97 22.04 -49.81
C LEU A 23 6.82 20.96 -50.48
N GLU A 24 6.46 20.54 -51.70
CA GLU A 24 7.21 19.54 -52.46
C GLU A 24 8.59 20.06 -52.86
N GLU A 25 8.70 21.31 -53.32
CA GLU A 25 9.99 21.94 -53.60
C GLU A 25 10.85 22.11 -52.35
N ALA A 26 10.24 22.48 -51.22
CA ALA A 26 10.96 22.61 -49.95
C ALA A 26 11.48 21.25 -49.45
N LYS A 27 10.68 20.18 -49.60
CA LYS A 27 11.10 18.79 -49.31
C LYS A 27 12.25 18.37 -50.24
N ALA A 28 12.13 18.62 -51.54
CA ALA A 28 13.17 18.28 -52.52
C ALA A 28 14.50 18.99 -52.24
N ARG A 29 14.48 20.30 -51.97
CA ARG A 29 15.70 21.04 -51.59
C ARG A 29 16.33 20.49 -50.32
N ARG A 30 15.51 20.10 -49.34
CA ARG A 30 15.99 19.50 -48.08
C ARG A 30 16.63 18.14 -48.34
N ASP A 31 16.03 17.32 -49.18
CA ASP A 31 16.55 16.00 -49.55
C ASP A 31 17.84 16.09 -50.35
N GLU A 32 17.96 17.04 -51.27
CA GLU A 32 19.19 17.31 -52.01
C GLU A 32 20.32 17.75 -51.09
N GLN A 33 20.06 18.67 -50.17
CA GLN A 33 21.03 19.11 -49.18
C GLN A 33 21.46 17.96 -48.26
N TRP A 34 20.51 17.11 -47.85
CA TRP A 34 20.78 15.95 -47.02
C TRP A 34 21.64 14.92 -47.76
N LYS A 35 21.29 14.57 -49.00
CA LYS A 35 22.07 13.68 -49.86
C LYS A 35 23.46 14.23 -50.13
N ALA A 36 23.59 15.54 -50.39
CA ALA A 36 24.88 16.20 -50.59
C ALA A 36 25.75 16.16 -49.33
N ALA A 37 25.17 16.35 -48.14
CA ALA A 37 25.89 16.25 -46.88
C ALA A 37 26.44 14.83 -46.63
N TYR A 38 25.64 13.80 -46.93
CA TYR A 38 26.08 12.40 -46.80
C TYR A 38 27.08 11.99 -47.87
N ALA A 39 26.93 12.47 -49.11
CA ALA A 39 27.90 12.27 -50.18
C ALA A 39 29.27 12.89 -49.81
N ARG A 40 29.27 14.07 -49.17
CA ARG A 40 30.49 14.69 -48.64
C ARG A 40 31.13 13.86 -47.52
N LEU A 41 30.33 13.17 -46.71
CA LEU A 41 30.80 12.28 -45.66
C LEU A 41 31.29 10.92 -46.19
N GLY A 42 31.06 10.62 -47.48
CA GLY A 42 31.45 9.34 -48.10
C GLY A 42 30.59 8.16 -47.66
N GLN A 43 29.43 8.41 -47.03
CA GLN A 43 28.52 7.39 -46.51
C GLN A 43 27.20 7.45 -47.26
N ALA A 44 26.60 6.29 -47.57
CA ALA A 44 25.28 6.25 -48.17
C ALA A 44 24.25 6.87 -47.20
N PRO A 45 23.37 7.77 -47.69
CA PRO A 45 22.27 8.28 -46.88
C PRO A 45 21.44 7.11 -46.34
N PRO A 46 21.12 7.07 -45.03
CA PRO A 46 20.21 6.07 -44.49
C PRO A 46 18.86 6.17 -45.20
N PRO A 47 18.11 5.05 -45.30
CA PRO A 47 16.81 5.04 -45.96
C PRO A 47 15.92 6.12 -45.34
N GLN A 48 15.24 6.89 -46.20
CA GLN A 48 14.34 7.94 -45.73
C GLN A 48 13.31 7.32 -44.78
N PRO A 49 13.02 7.98 -43.65
CA PRO A 49 11.94 7.54 -42.78
C PRO A 49 10.67 7.51 -43.64
N VAL A 50 10.06 6.33 -43.71
CA VAL A 50 8.80 6.14 -44.41
C VAL A 50 7.80 7.08 -43.74
N GLU A 51 7.20 8.01 -44.49
CA GLU A 51 6.17 8.86 -43.91
C GLU A 51 5.08 7.96 -43.32
N ASP A 52 4.68 8.26 -42.08
CA ASP A 52 3.78 7.42 -41.32
C ASP A 52 2.58 7.08 -42.19
N SER A 53 2.40 5.78 -42.45
CA SER A 53 1.31 5.27 -43.27
C SER A 53 0.02 5.87 -42.76
N PHE A 54 -0.77 6.46 -43.66
CA PHE A 54 -1.99 7.18 -43.32
C PHE A 54 -2.86 6.32 -42.39
N ASP A 55 -2.81 6.65 -41.09
CA ASP A 55 -3.58 5.94 -40.09
C ASP A 55 -5.05 6.33 -40.28
N GLY A 56 -5.86 5.35 -40.70
CA GLY A 56 -7.28 5.50 -40.98
C GLY A 56 -8.14 5.79 -39.74
N ARG A 57 -7.54 5.81 -38.55
CA ARG A 57 -8.18 6.29 -37.33
C ARG A 57 -8.51 7.77 -37.41
N SER A 58 -9.62 8.15 -36.79
CA SER A 58 -9.99 9.57 -36.71
C SER A 58 -8.97 10.34 -35.87
N LEU A 59 -8.89 11.65 -36.09
CA LEU A 59 -8.03 12.52 -35.28
C LEU A 59 -8.37 12.42 -33.77
N ALA A 60 -9.64 12.21 -33.43
CA ALA A 60 -10.07 12.05 -32.05
C ALA A 60 -9.46 10.80 -31.39
N GLU A 61 -9.40 9.68 -32.12
CA GLU A 61 -8.78 8.44 -31.65
C GLU A 61 -7.27 8.62 -31.49
N LYS A 62 -6.60 9.30 -32.43
CA LYS A 62 -5.17 9.62 -32.34
C LYS A 62 -4.87 10.47 -31.11
N LEU A 63 -5.66 11.52 -30.86
CA LEU A 63 -5.49 12.37 -29.68
C LEU A 63 -5.79 11.62 -28.39
N ALA A 64 -6.79 10.74 -28.37
CA ALA A 64 -7.09 9.91 -27.22
C ALA A 64 -5.93 8.95 -26.91
N ALA A 65 -5.38 8.28 -27.93
CA ALA A 65 -4.21 7.42 -27.78
C ALA A 65 -2.98 8.19 -27.27
N ASN A 66 -2.74 9.40 -27.77
CA ASN A 66 -1.62 10.23 -27.33
C ASN A 66 -1.77 10.68 -25.86
N ARG A 67 -3.01 11.01 -25.44
CA ARG A 67 -3.31 11.31 -24.03
C ARG A 67 -3.14 10.08 -23.15
N ALA A 68 -3.66 8.93 -23.59
CA ALA A 68 -3.54 7.67 -22.86
C ALA A 68 -2.08 7.25 -22.69
N ALA A 69 -1.27 7.33 -23.75
CA ALA A 69 0.17 7.02 -23.69
C ALA A 69 0.90 7.94 -22.71
N LYS A 70 0.65 9.25 -22.75
CA LYS A 70 1.23 10.20 -21.79
C LYS A 70 0.81 9.91 -20.36
N GLN A 71 -0.46 9.54 -20.17
CA GLN A 71 -1.00 9.20 -18.86
C GLN A 71 -0.37 7.91 -18.33
N GLU A 72 -0.25 6.88 -19.16
CA GLU A 72 0.38 5.60 -18.82
C GLU A 72 1.85 5.79 -18.46
N GLU A 73 2.61 6.54 -19.26
CA GLU A 73 4.01 6.87 -18.93
C GLU A 73 4.14 7.64 -17.61
N TRP A 74 3.21 8.57 -17.35
CA TRP A 74 3.21 9.34 -16.11
C TRP A 74 2.87 8.44 -14.92
N GLU A 75 1.88 7.56 -15.06
CA GLU A 75 1.48 6.58 -14.06
C GLU A 75 2.60 5.58 -13.79
N GLU A 76 3.30 5.07 -14.80
CA GLU A 76 4.43 4.16 -14.64
C GLU A 76 5.57 4.82 -13.85
N LYS A 77 5.97 6.03 -14.25
CA LYS A 77 7.03 6.80 -13.57
C LYS A 77 6.63 7.11 -12.12
N THR A 78 5.38 7.53 -11.91
CA THR A 78 4.88 7.94 -10.59
C THR A 78 4.62 6.73 -9.68
N LYS A 79 4.11 5.62 -10.22
CA LYS A 79 3.81 4.39 -9.48
C LYS A 79 5.08 3.74 -8.95
N LEU A 80 6.12 3.63 -9.77
CA LEU A 80 7.40 3.08 -9.32
C LEU A 80 8.09 4.01 -8.32
N ALA A 81 8.01 5.33 -8.52
CA ALA A 81 8.53 6.31 -7.57
C ALA A 81 7.82 6.23 -6.21
N ASN A 82 6.50 6.02 -6.19
CA ASN A 82 5.73 5.90 -4.97
C ASN A 82 5.91 4.55 -4.26
N GLN A 83 6.25 3.48 -4.99
CA GLN A 83 6.42 2.14 -4.41
C GLN A 83 7.69 2.03 -3.55
N PHE A 84 8.76 2.72 -3.94
CA PHE A 84 10.03 2.73 -3.23
C PHE A 84 10.36 4.15 -2.80
N ARG A 85 9.56 4.66 -1.85
CA ARG A 85 9.85 5.90 -1.14
C ARG A 85 10.57 5.63 0.19
N ALA A 86 11.34 6.61 0.66
CA ALA A 86 11.79 6.60 2.04
C ALA A 86 10.57 6.68 2.98
N LEU A 87 10.65 6.03 4.13
CA LEU A 87 9.65 6.22 5.18
C LEU A 87 9.77 7.65 5.72
N GLU A 88 8.64 8.29 5.97
CA GLU A 88 8.58 9.59 6.64
C GLU A 88 8.86 9.41 8.14
N GLU A 89 9.27 10.47 8.83
CA GLU A 89 9.66 10.42 10.25
C GLU A 89 8.53 9.86 11.14
N ASP A 90 7.28 10.30 10.89
CA ASP A 90 6.09 9.82 11.61
C ASP A 90 5.84 8.31 11.41
N GLU A 91 6.16 7.79 10.23
CA GLU A 91 5.94 6.38 9.88
C GLU A 91 7.00 5.48 10.50
N ILE A 92 8.24 5.98 10.61
CA ILE A 92 9.30 5.32 11.37
C ILE A 92 8.90 5.24 12.85
N MET A 93 8.47 6.36 13.44
CA MET A 93 8.01 6.41 14.84
C MET A 93 6.82 5.48 15.09
N PHE A 94 5.89 5.39 14.14
CA PHE A 94 4.77 4.45 14.20
C PHE A 94 5.24 2.99 14.24
N LEU A 95 6.17 2.59 13.35
CA LEU A 95 6.69 1.23 13.33
C LEU A 95 7.48 0.89 14.61
N ASP A 96 8.20 1.86 15.16
CA ASP A 96 8.91 1.68 16.44
C ASP A 96 7.91 1.54 17.60
N SER A 97 6.82 2.32 17.61
CA SER A 97 5.75 2.15 18.60
C SER A 97 5.09 0.77 18.54
N ILE A 98 4.94 0.20 17.33
CA ILE A 98 4.40 -1.15 17.17
C ILE A 98 5.38 -2.19 17.71
N ARG A 99 6.67 -2.04 17.42
CA ARG A 99 7.70 -2.94 17.97
C ARG A 99 7.76 -2.87 19.48
N GLU A 100 7.74 -1.67 20.04
CA GLU A 100 7.73 -1.46 21.48
C GLU A 100 6.52 -2.12 22.12
N LYS A 101 5.32 -1.89 21.59
CA LYS A 101 4.09 -2.52 22.07
C LYS A 101 4.14 -4.06 22.01
N GLN A 102 4.67 -4.63 20.92
CA GLN A 102 4.83 -6.08 20.79
C GLN A 102 5.82 -6.64 21.82
N ALA A 103 6.94 -5.94 22.03
CA ALA A 103 7.95 -6.33 23.01
C ALA A 103 7.41 -6.21 24.46
N GLU A 104 6.61 -5.19 24.75
CA GLU A 104 5.94 -5.02 26.04
C GLU A 104 4.94 -6.13 26.31
N GLU A 105 4.12 -6.50 25.32
CA GLU A 105 3.15 -7.59 25.43
C GLU A 105 3.86 -8.93 25.66
N GLU A 106 4.94 -9.21 24.92
CA GLU A 106 5.75 -10.42 25.13
C GLU A 106 6.42 -10.41 26.50
N ARG A 107 6.96 -9.27 26.94
CA ARG A 107 7.60 -9.12 28.26
C ARG A 107 6.58 -9.35 29.37
N LEU A 108 5.38 -8.80 29.25
CA LEU A 108 4.31 -8.97 30.22
C LEU A 108 3.87 -10.43 30.30
N ARG A 109 3.66 -11.07 29.15
CA ARG A 109 3.34 -12.49 29.07
C ARG A 109 4.41 -13.35 29.74
N LYS A 110 5.68 -13.10 29.44
CA LYS A 110 6.82 -13.81 30.05
C LYS A 110 6.92 -13.58 31.56
N ALA A 111 6.58 -12.38 32.03
CA ALA A 111 6.56 -12.07 33.45
C ALA A 111 5.45 -12.85 34.17
N GLN A 112 4.24 -12.88 33.60
CA GLN A 112 3.11 -13.66 34.12
C GLN A 112 3.42 -15.16 34.15
N ASP A 113 3.91 -15.72 33.03
CA ASP A 113 4.33 -17.13 32.96
C ASP A 113 5.43 -17.43 34.01
N GLY A 114 6.36 -16.50 34.22
CA GLY A 114 7.43 -16.62 35.21
C GLY A 114 6.91 -16.62 36.66
N GLU A 115 5.93 -15.77 36.97
CA GLU A 115 5.28 -15.70 38.28
C GLU A 115 4.54 -17.00 38.59
N GLU A 116 3.70 -17.48 37.67
CA GLU A 116 2.96 -18.74 37.80
C GLU A 116 3.90 -19.93 38.02
N LEU A 117 5.00 -20.02 37.27
CA LEU A 117 6.02 -21.05 37.47
C LEU A 117 6.72 -20.92 38.83
N SER A 118 6.97 -19.70 39.30
CA SER A 118 7.59 -19.47 40.60
C SER A 118 6.69 -19.92 41.74
N ASP A 119 5.39 -19.66 41.64
CA ASP A 119 4.40 -20.03 42.66
C ASP A 119 4.14 -21.53 42.66
N PHE A 120 4.10 -22.16 41.48
CA PHE A 120 4.07 -23.62 41.39
C PHE A 120 5.28 -24.25 42.09
N ARG A 121 6.50 -23.74 41.85
CA ARG A 121 7.72 -24.24 42.52
C ARG A 121 7.64 -24.07 44.03
N LYS A 122 7.17 -22.92 44.52
CA LYS A 122 6.96 -22.67 45.96
C LYS A 122 5.93 -23.64 46.56
N ALA A 123 4.80 -23.86 45.88
CA ALA A 123 3.74 -24.75 46.35
C ALA A 123 4.19 -26.22 46.39
N VAL A 124 4.93 -26.68 45.37
CA VAL A 124 5.54 -28.02 45.36
C VAL A 124 6.53 -28.17 46.51
N ALA A 125 7.43 -27.19 46.70
CA ALA A 125 8.39 -27.21 47.80
C ALA A 125 7.71 -27.20 49.17
N ALA A 126 6.64 -26.42 49.35
CA ALA A 126 5.85 -26.40 50.59
C ALA A 126 5.20 -27.78 50.85
N ARG A 127 4.57 -28.37 49.83
CA ARG A 127 3.97 -29.71 49.93
C ARG A 127 5.01 -30.78 50.26
N GLU A 128 6.19 -30.75 49.64
CA GLU A 128 7.27 -31.68 49.94
C GLU A 128 7.81 -31.51 51.37
N ASN A 129 7.90 -30.26 51.85
CA ASN A 129 8.25 -29.99 53.25
C ASN A 129 7.20 -30.48 54.23
N ASP A 130 5.91 -30.30 53.94
CA ASP A 130 4.81 -30.79 54.78
C ASP A 130 4.79 -32.33 54.84
N LEU A 131 5.10 -33.01 53.73
CA LEU A 131 5.22 -34.47 53.69
C LEU A 131 6.45 -35.00 54.44
N ASN A 132 7.56 -34.25 54.47
CA ASN A 132 8.77 -34.61 55.20
C ASN A 132 8.76 -34.18 56.68
N LYS A 133 7.74 -33.46 57.14
CA LYS A 133 7.59 -33.10 58.55
C LYS A 133 7.08 -34.32 59.34
N PRO A 134 7.82 -34.81 60.35
CA PRO A 134 7.32 -35.92 61.17
C PRO A 134 6.02 -35.51 61.89
N PRO A 135 5.05 -36.42 62.05
CA PRO A 135 3.77 -36.08 62.67
C PRO A 135 4.03 -35.61 64.10
N ALA A 136 3.81 -34.31 64.35
CA ALA A 136 3.76 -33.80 65.70
C ALA A 136 2.55 -34.43 66.39
N ALA A 137 2.81 -35.18 67.45
CA ALA A 137 1.82 -35.86 68.26
C ALA A 137 0.68 -34.90 68.67
N GLN A 138 -0.52 -35.18 68.19
CA GLN A 138 -1.76 -34.62 68.73
C GLN A 138 -2.11 -35.38 70.02
N PRO A 139 -2.48 -34.71 71.13
CA PRO A 139 -3.07 -35.40 72.26
C PRO A 139 -4.51 -35.82 71.92
N VAL A 140 -4.81 -37.06 72.25
CA VAL A 140 -6.08 -37.75 71.99
C VAL A 140 -7.16 -37.22 72.94
N ALA A 141 -8.31 -36.76 72.42
CA ALA A 141 -9.51 -36.52 73.22
C ALA A 141 -10.82 -36.77 72.44
N GLN A 142 -11.24 -38.04 72.49
CA GLN A 142 -12.59 -38.64 72.56
C GLN A 142 -13.75 -38.26 71.58
N PRO A 143 -14.59 -39.27 71.22
CA PRO A 143 -15.73 -39.10 70.32
C PRO A 143 -17.01 -38.68 71.08
N ARG A 144 -17.86 -37.86 70.46
CA ARG A 144 -19.26 -37.68 70.89
C ARG A 144 -20.21 -38.10 69.77
N LYS A 145 -21.29 -38.76 70.21
CA LYS A 145 -22.31 -39.47 69.44
C LYS A 145 -23.22 -38.52 68.63
N PRO A 146 -23.91 -39.05 67.60
CA PRO A 146 -24.78 -38.27 66.71
C PRO A 146 -26.16 -38.05 67.34
N ASN A 147 -26.71 -36.84 67.17
CA ASN A 147 -28.13 -36.58 67.38
C ASN A 147 -28.81 -36.43 66.02
N ASP A 148 -29.90 -37.17 65.91
CA ASP A 148 -30.91 -37.24 64.85
C ASP A 148 -32.09 -36.34 65.24
N GLU A 149 -32.60 -35.55 64.29
CA GLU A 149 -34.00 -35.10 64.13
C GLU A 149 -34.08 -34.37 62.76
N THR A 150 -34.56 -35.03 61.69
CA THR A 150 -35.93 -34.99 61.13
C THR A 150 -36.34 -33.56 60.68
N LEU A 151 -36.51 -33.22 59.39
CA LEU A 151 -37.61 -33.47 58.44
C LEU A 151 -37.26 -32.58 57.21
N GLU A 152 -37.29 -32.99 55.93
CA GLU A 152 -38.47 -33.15 55.08
C GLU A 152 -38.01 -33.71 53.70
N LYS A 153 -38.83 -34.58 53.12
CA LYS A 153 -38.77 -35.15 51.74
C LYS A 153 -39.74 -34.29 50.86
N PRO A 154 -39.97 -34.48 49.52
CA PRO A 154 -39.66 -35.68 48.75
C PRO A 154 -39.29 -35.59 47.24
N LYS A 155 -38.84 -36.77 46.74
CA LYS A 155 -38.99 -37.40 45.39
C LYS A 155 -38.50 -36.62 44.15
N ALA A 156 -37.96 -37.19 43.08
CA ALA A 156 -37.49 -38.51 42.61
C ALA A 156 -36.89 -38.21 41.20
N THR A 157 -35.86 -38.88 40.68
CA THR A 157 -35.99 -39.92 39.63
C THR A 157 -34.72 -39.91 38.75
N THR A 158 -33.96 -41.01 38.82
CA THR A 158 -33.26 -41.75 37.74
C THR A 158 -32.12 -41.14 36.87
N LEU A 159 -31.06 -41.96 36.80
CA LEU A 159 -30.25 -42.34 35.61
C LEU A 159 -29.19 -41.36 35.06
N ALA A 160 -27.92 -41.75 35.24
CA ALA A 160 -26.83 -41.41 34.33
C ALA A 160 -27.02 -42.15 32.97
N PRO A 161 -26.52 -41.64 31.82
CA PRO A 161 -25.12 -41.93 31.48
C PRO A 161 -24.35 -40.84 30.65
N LYS A 162 -23.03 -40.85 30.85
CA LYS A 162 -21.89 -40.62 29.94
C LYS A 162 -22.15 -39.85 28.62
N LYS A 163 -21.46 -38.71 28.44
CA LYS A 163 -21.25 -38.05 27.14
C LYS A 163 -19.80 -38.17 26.69
N ASP A 164 -19.63 -38.75 25.50
CA ASP A 164 -18.39 -38.99 24.79
C ASP A 164 -17.65 -37.72 24.37
N VAL A 165 -16.40 -37.58 24.82
CA VAL A 165 -15.45 -36.55 24.37
C VAL A 165 -14.58 -37.14 23.25
N LYS A 166 -15.15 -37.44 22.07
CA LYS A 166 -14.36 -37.91 20.91
C LYS A 166 -14.87 -37.48 19.53
N LYS A 167 -15.48 -36.29 19.40
CA LYS A 167 -15.91 -35.77 18.08
C LYS A 167 -15.67 -34.26 17.85
N SER A 168 -14.64 -33.68 18.46
CA SER A 168 -14.26 -32.27 18.25
C SER A 168 -12.89 -32.10 17.56
N LEU A 169 -12.65 -32.86 16.49
CA LEU A 169 -11.67 -32.48 15.48
C LEU A 169 -12.28 -32.74 14.09
N LYS A 170 -13.02 -31.74 13.59
CA LYS A 170 -13.36 -31.63 12.18
C LYS A 170 -12.84 -30.27 11.74
N GLY A 171 -11.78 -30.32 10.95
CA GLY A 171 -11.00 -29.17 10.52
C GLY A 171 -11.83 -28.12 9.75
N VAL A 172 -11.33 -26.90 9.81
CA VAL A 172 -11.83 -25.75 9.06
C VAL A 172 -11.60 -26.01 7.56
N VAL A 173 -12.67 -26.18 6.81
CA VAL A 173 -12.64 -26.12 5.34
C VAL A 173 -12.89 -24.68 4.93
N VAL A 174 -11.88 -24.02 4.35
CA VAL A 174 -12.03 -22.69 3.75
C VAL A 174 -12.82 -22.83 2.44
N LYS A 175 -14.04 -22.27 2.42
CA LYS A 175 -14.86 -22.18 1.21
C LYS A 175 -14.36 -21.02 0.34
N LYS A 176 -13.83 -21.36 -0.84
CA LYS A 176 -13.45 -20.41 -1.90
C LYS A 176 -14.72 -19.77 -2.48
N LYS A 177 -14.84 -18.44 -2.40
CA LYS A 177 -15.93 -17.67 -3.03
C LYS A 177 -15.73 -17.66 -4.57
N PRO A 178 -16.76 -17.91 -5.39
CA PRO A 178 -16.71 -17.62 -6.81
C PRO A 178 -16.82 -16.11 -7.05
N LYS A 179 -16.05 -15.60 -8.02
CA LYS A 179 -16.11 -14.23 -8.54
C LYS A 179 -17.54 -13.89 -8.96
N SER A 180 -18.17 -12.93 -8.29
CA SER A 180 -19.35 -12.25 -8.83
C SER A 180 -18.88 -11.06 -9.66
N ASN A 181 -19.22 -11.13 -10.95
CA ASN A 181 -19.09 -10.08 -11.94
C ASN A 181 -19.87 -8.84 -11.47
N SER A 182 -19.19 -7.78 -11.04
CA SER A 182 -19.84 -6.51 -10.69
C SER A 182 -19.88 -5.61 -11.91
N GLN A 183 -21.03 -5.60 -12.58
CA GLN A 183 -21.43 -4.55 -13.49
C GLN A 183 -21.42 -3.20 -12.75
N THR A 184 -20.77 -2.23 -13.37
CA THR A 184 -20.84 -0.81 -13.05
C THR A 184 -22.27 -0.31 -13.24
N ALA A 185 -22.92 0.03 -12.14
CA ALA A 185 -24.12 0.87 -12.13
C ALA A 185 -23.77 2.17 -11.41
N SER A 186 -23.82 3.25 -12.19
CA SER A 186 -23.68 4.65 -11.81
C SER A 186 -24.65 5.07 -10.70
N SER A 187 -24.12 5.68 -9.64
CA SER A 187 -24.91 6.52 -8.74
C SER A 187 -24.26 7.91 -8.64
N SER A 188 -24.98 8.88 -9.19
CA SER A 188 -24.72 10.30 -9.18
C SER A 188 -25.31 10.94 -7.94
N VAL A 189 -24.46 11.49 -7.06
CA VAL A 189 -24.80 12.54 -6.09
C VAL A 189 -23.52 13.36 -5.92
N SER A 190 -23.43 14.61 -6.34
CA SER A 190 -23.83 15.74 -5.51
C SER A 190 -23.53 17.07 -6.21
N LYS A 191 -24.23 18.09 -5.71
CA LYS A 191 -24.49 19.41 -6.24
C LYS A 191 -23.56 20.47 -5.63
N ALA A 192 -23.12 21.41 -6.49
CA ALA A 192 -22.78 22.83 -6.26
C ALA A 192 -21.67 23.24 -5.26
N LYS A 193 -20.66 23.96 -5.78
CA LYS A 193 -20.40 25.38 -5.40
C LYS A 193 -19.47 26.08 -6.42
N GLU A 194 -19.80 27.33 -6.74
CA GLU A 194 -19.11 28.24 -7.67
C GLU A 194 -17.70 28.65 -7.22
N PRO A 195 -16.80 29.06 -8.14
CA PRO A 195 -15.54 29.75 -7.82
C PRO A 195 -15.62 31.27 -8.07
N ALA A 196 -15.15 32.06 -7.10
CA ALA A 196 -14.87 33.48 -7.27
C ALA A 196 -13.35 33.74 -7.23
N LYS A 197 -12.86 34.30 -8.35
CA LYS A 197 -11.74 35.25 -8.61
C LYS A 197 -10.59 35.42 -7.58
N ASP A 198 -9.34 35.27 -8.08
CA ASP A 198 -8.22 36.27 -8.19
C ASP A 198 -6.91 35.49 -8.46
N VAL A 199 -6.30 35.46 -9.66
CA VAL A 199 -5.37 36.40 -10.34
C VAL A 199 -4.01 36.64 -9.65
N ASN A 200 -2.94 36.18 -10.33
CA ASN A 200 -1.50 36.52 -10.27
C ASN A 200 -0.71 36.24 -8.97
N ASP A 201 0.58 35.91 -8.96
CA ASP A 201 1.67 36.07 -9.96
C ASP A 201 2.75 35.01 -9.69
N GLY A 202 3.52 34.67 -10.72
CA GLY A 202 4.62 33.71 -10.64
C GLY A 202 5.84 34.25 -9.90
N ALA A 203 6.34 33.48 -8.94
CA ALA A 203 7.72 33.56 -8.45
C ALA A 203 8.16 32.19 -7.91
N PRO A 204 9.33 31.64 -8.31
CA PRO A 204 9.87 30.42 -7.71
C PRO A 204 10.39 30.71 -6.28
N PRO A 205 10.31 29.75 -5.35
CA PRO A 205 10.76 29.97 -3.97
C PRO A 205 12.29 30.08 -3.88
N ASP A 206 12.72 31.05 -3.08
CA ASP A 206 14.10 31.50 -2.90
C ASP A 206 14.99 30.45 -2.18
N ALA A 207 16.17 30.17 -2.73
CA ALA A 207 17.10 29.18 -2.20
C ALA A 207 17.95 29.77 -1.07
N LYS A 208 17.62 29.44 0.18
CA LYS A 208 18.40 29.82 1.37
C LYS A 208 19.80 29.20 1.36
N ARG A 209 20.81 29.95 0.90
CA ARG A 209 22.25 29.63 1.09
C ARG A 209 22.59 29.70 2.59
N ARG A 210 23.03 28.57 3.18
CA ARG A 210 23.65 28.54 4.53
C ARG A 210 24.93 29.39 4.51
N LYS A 211 25.00 30.41 5.37
CA LYS A 211 26.26 31.02 5.80
C LYS A 211 27.04 29.97 6.60
N ILE A 212 28.23 29.59 6.12
CA ILE A 212 29.20 28.84 6.90
C ILE A 212 30.06 29.86 7.63
N SER A 213 29.92 29.96 8.95
CA SER A 213 30.92 30.62 9.81
C SER A 213 32.06 29.63 10.03
N LYS A 214 33.26 29.99 9.59
CA LYS A 214 34.52 29.32 9.93
C LYS A 214 35.11 30.01 11.17
N SER A 215 35.66 29.19 12.07
CA SER A 215 36.56 29.43 13.22
C SER A 215 36.89 30.85 13.62
#